data_AF-A0A967JF77-F1
#
_entry.id   AF-A0A967JF77-F1
#
_cell.length_a   1.000
_cell.length_b   1.000
_cell.length_c   1.000
_cell.angle_alpha   90.00
_cell.angle_beta   90.00
_cell.angle_gamma   90.00
#
_symmetry.space_group_name_H-M   'P 1'
#
loop_
_entity.id
_entity.type
_entity.pdbx_description
1 polymer ?
#
loop_
_entity_poly.entity_id
_entity_poly.type
_entity_poly.pdbx_seq_one_letter_code
_entity_poly.pdbx_strand_id
1 'polypeptide(L)'
;MAADDPDLVLRFWKPHGVLTAFTDREGRATLADFVDVPDVYPAGRLDRDSEGLLLLPRSPALRGALTGGDHPRTYLVLVEREPDRHALRALAAGVDLNDGRTAPAEVELLADPPDLPPREVPV
;
A
#
# COMPACT_ATOMS: atom_id res chain seq x y z
N MET A 1 11.48 7.13 24.00
CA MET A 1 10.69 7.85 22.97
C MET A 1 9.42 8.32 23.64
N ALA A 2 9.13 9.61 23.60
CA ALA A 2 7.97 10.17 24.28
C ALA A 2 6.71 9.53 23.67
N ALA A 3 5.95 8.80 24.48
CA ALA A 3 4.71 8.15 24.05
C ALA A 3 3.71 9.14 23.41
N ASP A 4 3.95 10.44 23.58
CA ASP A 4 3.09 11.56 23.23
C ASP A 4 3.66 12.49 22.14
N ASP A 5 4.64 12.03 21.35
CA ASP A 5 5.16 12.81 20.23
C ASP A 5 4.07 13.05 19.17
N PRO A 6 3.64 14.31 18.92
CA PRO A 6 2.61 14.62 17.93
C PRO A 6 3.07 14.39 16.48
N ASP A 7 4.39 14.36 16.25
CA ASP A 7 5.01 14.17 14.94
C ASP A 7 5.37 12.71 14.66
N LEU A 8 4.95 11.78 15.55
CA LEU A 8 5.14 10.35 15.37
C LEU A 8 4.51 9.87 14.05
N VAL A 9 5.30 9.14 13.27
CA VAL A 9 4.84 8.41 12.08
C VAL A 9 5.36 6.97 12.15
N LEU A 10 4.44 6.02 12.19
CA LEU A 10 4.80 4.62 12.04
C LEU A 10 4.88 4.25 10.56
N ARG A 11 5.89 3.44 10.23
CA ARG A 11 5.99 2.73 8.96
C ARG A 11 5.69 1.27 9.26
N PHE A 12 4.59 0.77 8.73
CA PHE A 12 4.11 -0.57 9.00
C PHE A 12 4.09 -1.36 7.69
N TRP A 13 4.65 -2.56 7.68
CA TRP A 13 4.46 -3.49 6.57
C TRP A 13 3.18 -4.27 6.81
N LYS A 14 2.08 -3.88 6.17
CA LYS A 14 0.77 -4.53 6.31
C LYS A 14 0.82 -5.92 5.66
N PRO A 15 0.54 -7.01 6.40
CA PRO A 15 0.42 -8.34 5.82
C PRO A 15 -0.81 -8.49 4.93
N HIS A 16 -0.83 -9.55 4.12
CA HIS A 16 -1.99 -9.93 3.32
C HIS A 16 -3.13 -10.40 4.22
N GLY A 17 -4.36 -10.17 3.78
CA GLY A 17 -5.55 -10.56 4.53
C GLY A 17 -5.95 -9.60 5.65
N VAL A 18 -5.09 -8.63 5.99
CA VAL A 18 -5.33 -7.66 7.06
C VAL A 18 -6.06 -6.43 6.52
N LEU A 19 -7.12 -6.01 7.21
CA LEU A 19 -7.85 -4.78 6.89
C LEU A 19 -7.03 -3.53 7.24
N THR A 20 -7.10 -2.51 6.39
CA THR A 20 -6.62 -1.16 6.73
C THR A 20 -7.65 -0.44 7.61
N ALA A 21 -7.87 -0.97 8.81
CA ALA A 21 -8.75 -0.45 9.85
C ALA A 21 -8.30 -0.98 11.22
N PHE A 22 -8.70 -0.33 12.31
CA PHE A 22 -8.48 -0.79 13.70
C PHE A 22 -9.71 -1.49 14.29
N THR A 23 -10.79 -1.64 13.52
CA THR A 23 -12.04 -2.21 14.00
C THR A 23 -12.71 -2.95 12.87
N ASP A 24 -13.22 -4.15 13.17
CA ASP A 24 -13.99 -4.96 12.23
C ASP A 24 -15.18 -5.62 12.92
N ARG A 25 -16.28 -5.83 12.18
CA ARG A 25 -17.51 -6.46 12.69
C ARG A 25 -17.67 -7.92 12.25
N GLU A 26 -16.83 -8.40 11.35
CA GLU A 26 -16.92 -9.73 10.74
C GLU A 26 -15.80 -10.67 11.21
N GLY A 27 -14.98 -10.25 12.18
CA GLY A 27 -13.92 -11.06 12.76
C GLY A 27 -12.67 -11.21 11.89
N ARG A 28 -12.46 -10.30 10.93
CA ARG A 28 -11.26 -10.26 10.08
C ARG A 28 -10.08 -9.63 10.84
N ALA A 29 -8.86 -10.00 10.48
CA ALA A 29 -7.65 -9.38 11.01
C ALA A 29 -7.58 -7.88 10.65
N THR A 30 -7.06 -7.09 11.57
CA THR A 30 -7.02 -5.62 11.53
C THR A 30 -5.64 -5.08 11.93
N LEU A 31 -5.44 -3.77 11.81
CA LEU A 31 -4.22 -3.12 12.29
C LEU A 31 -4.03 -3.25 13.80
N ALA A 32 -5.11 -3.44 14.56
CA ALA A 32 -5.06 -3.60 16.01
C ALA A 32 -4.35 -4.89 16.45
N ASP A 33 -4.26 -5.88 15.57
CA ASP A 33 -3.55 -7.14 15.85
C ASP A 33 -2.02 -6.99 15.76
N PHE A 34 -1.53 -5.87 15.20
CA PHE A 34 -0.10 -5.65 14.91
C PHE A 34 0.45 -4.32 15.45
N VAL A 35 -0.41 -3.36 15.81
CA VAL A 35 -0.01 -2.01 16.19
C VAL A 35 -0.59 -1.65 17.56
N ASP A 36 0.24 -1.74 18.59
CA ASP A 36 -0.13 -1.40 19.98
C ASP A 36 0.00 0.10 20.30
N VAL A 37 0.46 0.90 19.34
CA VAL A 37 0.65 2.34 19.52
C VAL A 37 -0.69 3.06 19.39
N PRO A 38 -1.15 3.80 20.42
CA PRO A 38 -2.41 4.52 20.35
C PRO A 38 -2.31 5.79 19.49
N ASP A 39 -3.49 6.27 19.07
CA ASP A 39 -3.71 7.53 18.36
C ASP A 39 -2.97 7.68 17.03
N VAL A 40 -2.62 6.56 16.39
CA VAL A 40 -2.12 6.53 15.02
C VAL A 40 -3.18 5.99 14.09
N TYR A 41 -3.27 6.53 12.89
CA TYR A 41 -4.28 6.15 11.91
C TYR A 41 -3.67 6.07 10.52
N PRO A 42 -4.11 5.13 9.66
CA PRO A 42 -3.53 4.99 8.35
C PRO A 42 -3.74 6.25 7.48
N ALA A 43 -2.67 6.66 6.80
CA ALA A 43 -2.70 7.69 5.76
C ALA A 43 -3.05 7.05 4.41
N GLY A 44 -4.34 6.88 4.18
CA GLY A 44 -4.87 6.22 2.99
C GLY A 44 -5.25 4.77 3.28
N ARG A 45 -5.68 4.05 2.25
CA ARG A 45 -6.09 2.65 2.34
C ARG A 45 -5.17 1.80 1.47
N LEU A 46 -4.72 0.68 2.04
CA LEU A 46 -4.18 -0.43 1.28
C LEU A 46 -5.22 -1.54 1.30
N ASP A 47 -5.47 -2.17 0.15
CA ASP A 47 -6.49 -3.20 0.07
C ASP A 47 -6.16 -4.43 0.92
N ARG A 48 -7.18 -5.20 1.29
CA ARG A 48 -7.03 -6.33 2.21
C ARG A 48 -6.09 -7.39 1.63
N ASP A 49 -6.23 -7.66 0.35
CA ASP A 49 -5.45 -8.60 -0.46
C ASP A 49 -4.13 -7.98 -0.98
N SER A 50 -3.82 -6.74 -0.63
CA SER A 50 -2.51 -6.12 -0.86
C SER A 50 -1.61 -6.24 0.38
N GLU A 51 -0.31 -6.11 0.15
CA GLU A 51 0.74 -6.12 1.17
C GLU A 51 1.66 -4.92 1.01
N GLY A 52 2.40 -4.57 2.06
CA GLY A 52 3.50 -3.61 1.95
C GLY A 52 3.36 -2.40 2.85
N LEU A 53 4.04 -1.33 2.46
CA LEU A 53 4.18 -0.12 3.28
C LEU A 53 2.84 0.60 3.48
N LEU A 54 2.48 0.79 4.75
CA LEU A 54 1.40 1.63 5.22
C LEU A 54 1.95 2.64 6.24
N LEU A 55 1.65 3.92 6.06
CA LEU A 55 2.05 4.97 6.98
C LEU A 55 0.91 5.24 7.97
N LEU A 56 1.24 5.31 9.27
CA LEU A 56 0.30 5.65 10.32
C LEU A 56 0.81 6.88 11.10
N PRO A 57 0.61 8.10 10.56
CA PRO A 57 0.91 9.32 11.30
C PRO A 57 -0.08 9.53 12.45
N ARG A 58 0.40 10.12 13.54
CA ARG A 58 -0.44 10.64 14.62
C ARG A 58 -1.08 11.99 14.23
N SER A 59 -0.33 12.85 13.56
CA SER A 59 -0.80 14.17 13.11
C SER A 59 -1.91 14.08 12.06
N PRO A 60 -3.13 14.62 12.33
CA PRO A 60 -4.21 14.66 11.35
C PRO A 60 -3.86 15.51 10.11
N ALA A 61 -3.06 16.56 10.30
CA ALA A 61 -2.61 17.43 9.21
C ALA A 61 -1.69 16.68 8.25
N LEU A 62 -0.71 15.95 8.78
CA LEU A 62 0.19 15.12 7.96
C LEU A 62 -0.58 14.01 7.25
N ARG A 63 -1.54 13.37 7.93
CA ARG A 63 -2.41 12.36 7.32
C ARG A 63 -3.14 12.93 6.10
N GLY A 64 -3.77 14.10 6.25
CA GLY A 64 -4.47 14.78 5.15
C GLY A 64 -3.54 15.11 3.97
N ALA A 65 -2.34 15.62 4.27
CA ALA A 65 -1.33 15.94 3.26
C ALA A 65 -0.87 14.70 2.46
N LEU A 66 -0.68 13.56 3.14
CA LEU A 66 -0.30 12.30 2.51
C LEU A 66 -1.42 11.67 1.66
N THR A 67 -2.69 11.87 2.04
CA THR A 67 -3.84 11.32 1.30
C THR A 67 -4.32 12.19 0.15
N GLY A 68 -4.21 13.52 0.28
CA GLY A 68 -4.77 14.48 -0.68
C GLY A 68 -3.80 15.00 -1.73
N GLY A 69 -2.51 14.69 -1.61
CA GLY A 69 -1.48 15.11 -2.55
C GLY A 69 -1.23 14.13 -3.69
N ASP A 70 -0.63 14.64 -4.76
CA ASP A 70 -0.08 13.84 -5.85
C ASP A 70 1.32 13.33 -5.46
N HIS A 71 1.35 12.26 -4.69
CA HIS A 71 2.58 11.60 -4.25
C HIS A 71 2.80 10.34 -5.07
N PRO A 72 4.02 10.11 -5.58
CA PRO A 72 4.33 8.88 -6.29
C PRO A 72 4.16 7.68 -5.36
N ARG A 73 3.61 6.59 -5.91
CA ARG A 73 3.45 5.31 -5.23
C ARG A 73 4.10 4.25 -6.10
N THR A 74 5.00 3.48 -5.51
CA THR A 74 5.73 2.42 -6.21
C THR A 74 5.21 1.08 -5.73
N TYR A 75 4.90 0.20 -6.67
CA TYR A 75 4.33 -1.12 -6.41
C TYR A 75 5.19 -2.20 -7.07
N LEU A 76 5.40 -3.28 -6.33
CA LEU A 76 5.87 -4.55 -6.90
C LEU A 76 4.63 -5.40 -7.16
N VAL A 77 4.41 -5.75 -8.42
CA VAL A 77 3.21 -6.47 -8.86
C VAL A 77 3.62 -7.77 -9.51
N LEU A 78 3.09 -8.87 -9.00
CA LEU A 78 3.20 -10.18 -9.63
C LEU A 78 1.97 -10.41 -10.51
N VAL A 79 2.20 -10.79 -11.75
CA VAL A 79 1.15 -11.04 -12.75
C VAL A 79 1.26 -12.45 -13.31
N GLU A 80 0.16 -12.96 -13.84
CA GLU A 80 0.17 -14.19 -14.60
C GLU A 80 0.83 -13.99 -15.97
N ARG A 81 1.75 -14.90 -16.32
CA ARG A 81 2.56 -14.88 -17.57
C ARG A 81 3.53 -13.70 -17.62
N GLU A 82 4.42 -13.71 -18.61
CA GLU A 82 5.38 -12.64 -18.85
C GLU A 82 4.76 -11.54 -19.74
N PRO A 83 4.67 -10.28 -19.28
CA PRO A 83 4.20 -9.17 -20.10
C PRO A 83 5.16 -8.89 -21.26
N ASP A 84 4.63 -8.75 -22.47
CA ASP A 84 5.44 -8.35 -23.61
C ASP A 84 5.74 -6.83 -23.60
N ARG A 85 6.65 -6.41 -24.50
CA ARG A 85 7.02 -5.00 -24.64
C ARG A 85 5.88 -4.08 -25.08
N HIS A 86 4.81 -4.62 -25.68
CA HIS A 86 3.66 -3.83 -26.07
C HIS A 86 2.79 -3.53 -24.86
N ALA A 87 2.50 -4.54 -24.03
CA ALA A 87 1.76 -4.41 -22.78
C ALA A 87 2.43 -3.42 -21.81
N LEU A 88 3.75 -3.53 -21.61
CA LEU A 88 4.51 -2.61 -20.75
C LEU A 88 4.41 -1.16 -21.24
N ARG A 89 4.51 -0.94 -22.56
CA ARG A 89 4.37 0.41 -23.15
C ARG A 89 2.96 0.96 -23.04
N ALA A 90 1.94 0.13 -23.22
CA ALA A 90 0.55 0.53 -23.05
C ALA A 90 0.27 0.95 -21.60
N LEU A 91 0.73 0.16 -20.62
CA LEU A 91 0.61 0.50 -19.20
C LEU A 91 1.33 1.82 -18.87
N ALA A 92 2.57 2.00 -19.33
CA ALA A 92 3.34 3.21 -19.09
C ALA A 92 2.72 4.48 -19.71
N ALA A 93 2.10 4.36 -20.90
CA ALA A 93 1.43 5.46 -21.58
C ALA A 93 0.01 5.76 -21.04
N GLY A 94 -0.51 4.87 -20.20
CA GLY A 94 -1.87 4.92 -19.67
C GLY A 94 -2.89 4.19 -20.54
N VAL A 95 -3.77 3.45 -19.87
CA VAL A 95 -4.81 2.57 -20.45
C VAL A 95 -6.20 3.08 -20.12
N ASP A 96 -7.20 2.71 -20.92
CA ASP A 96 -8.60 3.07 -20.66
C ASP A 96 -9.24 2.05 -19.71
N LEU A 97 -9.80 2.55 -18.61
CA LEU A 97 -10.61 1.81 -17.64
C LEU A 97 -12.06 2.32 -17.71
N ASN A 98 -12.98 1.65 -17.00
CA ASN A 98 -14.40 2.02 -16.99
C ASN A 98 -14.68 3.41 -16.42
N ASP A 99 -13.78 3.93 -15.58
CA ASP A 99 -13.85 5.23 -14.93
C ASP A 99 -12.97 6.30 -15.59
N GLY A 100 -12.28 5.95 -16.68
CA GLY A 100 -11.49 6.87 -17.49
C GLY A 100 -10.10 6.34 -17.82
N ARG A 101 -9.32 7.18 -18.48
CA ARG A 101 -7.93 6.86 -18.84
C ARG A 101 -7.01 7.06 -17.65
N THR A 102 -6.11 6.12 -17.40
CA THR A 102 -5.09 6.26 -16.35
C THR A 102 -4.05 7.32 -16.74
N ALA A 103 -3.46 7.96 -15.73
CA ALA A 103 -2.27 8.79 -15.94
C ALA A 103 -1.08 7.94 -16.43
N PRO A 104 -0.08 8.54 -17.10
CA PRO A 104 1.17 7.87 -17.41
C PRO A 104 1.88 7.39 -16.13
N ALA A 105 2.63 6.30 -16.24
CA ALA A 105 3.34 5.70 -15.13
C ALA A 105 4.72 5.18 -15.55
N GLU A 106 5.63 5.09 -14.58
CA GLU A 106 6.87 4.32 -14.74
C GLU A 106 6.57 2.83 -14.57
N VAL A 107 6.95 2.03 -15.55
CA VAL A 107 6.69 0.59 -15.57
C VAL A 107 7.95 -0.14 -16.00
N GLU A 108 8.42 -1.05 -15.15
CA GLU A 108 9.61 -1.86 -15.38
C GLU A 108 9.29 -3.34 -15.12
N LEU A 109 9.75 -4.22 -16.02
CA LEU A 109 9.75 -5.66 -15.78
C LEU A 109 11.06 -6.02 -15.07
N LEU A 110 10.96 -6.58 -13.87
CA LEU A 110 12.12 -7.02 -13.11
C LEU A 110 12.70 -8.30 -13.72
N ALA A 111 14.03 -8.33 -13.89
CA ALA A 111 14.75 -9.50 -14.40
C ALA A 111 14.79 -10.64 -13.38
N ASP A 112 14.92 -10.28 -12.10
CA ASP A 112 14.99 -11.21 -10.98
C ASP A 112 13.91 -10.88 -9.94
N PRO A 113 13.39 -11.89 -9.21
CA PRO A 113 12.49 -11.64 -8.10
C PRO A 113 13.14 -10.72 -7.05
N PRO A 114 12.42 -9.70 -6.55
CA PRO A 114 12.93 -8.84 -5.50
C PRO A 114 13.09 -9.62 -4.18
N ASP A 115 14.04 -9.19 -3.35
CA ASP A 115 14.20 -9.70 -1.99
C ASP A 115 13.06 -9.17 -1.10
N LEU A 116 12.01 -9.99 -0.95
CA LEU A 116 10.82 -9.67 -0.18
C LEU A 116 10.71 -10.58 1.06
N PRO A 117 10.10 -10.10 2.15
CA PRO A 117 9.76 -10.95 3.28
C PRO A 117 8.97 -12.20 2.85
N PRO A 118 9.12 -13.33 3.56
CA PRO A 118 8.33 -14.53 3.26
C PRO A 118 6.84 -14.24 3.43
N ARG A 119 6.04 -14.72 2.48
CA ARG A 119 4.58 -14.61 2.52
C ARG A 119 4.00 -15.79 3.29
N GLU A 120 2.93 -15.54 4.06
CA GLU A 120 2.17 -16.61 4.71
C GLU A 120 1.36 -17.43 3.70
N VAL A 121 0.89 -16.80 2.62
CA VAL A 121 0.16 -17.45 1.53
C VAL A 121 1.06 -17.50 0.29
N PRO A 122 1.35 -18.69 -0.27
CA PRO A 122 2.08 -18.82 -1.52
C PRO A 122 1.35 -18.13 -2.68
N VAL A 123 2.11 -17.68 -3.66
CA VAL A 123 1.58 -17.12 -4.92
C VAL A 123 1.43 -18.19 -5.97
#